data_AF-A0A954W303-F1
#
_entry.id   AF-A0A954W303-F1
#
_cell.length_a   1.000
_cell.length_b   1.000
_cell.length_c   1.000
_cell.angle_alpha   90.00
_cell.angle_beta   90.00
_cell.angle_gamma   90.00
#
_symmetry.space_group_name_H-M   'P 1'
#
loop_
_entity.id
_entity.type
_entity.pdbx_description
1 polymer ?
#
loop_
_entity_poly.entity_id
_entity_poly.type
_entity_poly.pdbx_seq_one_letter_code
_entity_poly.pdbx_strand_id
1 'polypeptide(L)'
;MSSVRVLVGTRKGAFILTSDGKREKWDVSGPHFGGWEVYHLQGSPADPNRIYASQSSGWFGQVVQRSDDGGQTWEAVGNKFEYEGDPGTHMWYDGTPHPWEFKRVWHLEPSLTDPDWVYAGVEDAGLFHSRDGGQTWQELPGLRQQGSGSNWMPGAGGMCLHTVLLDPTNPQRIYIAISAAGAFRTDDGGHTWKPINRGLFSKYIPDPTAEVGHCVHRIAMHPARPNTLFMQKHW
;
A
#
# COMPACT_ATOMS: atom_id res chain seq x y z
N MET A 1 -13.64 27.18 10.06
CA MET A 1 -12.82 27.34 8.84
C MET A 1 -12.31 25.97 8.44
N SER A 2 -12.36 25.59 7.17
CA SER A 2 -11.77 24.32 6.70
C SER A 2 -10.25 24.38 6.88
N SER A 3 -9.64 23.29 7.34
CA SER A 3 -8.19 23.12 7.39
C SER A 3 -7.73 22.15 6.31
N VAL A 4 -6.47 22.26 5.91
CA VAL A 4 -5.79 21.39 4.95
C VAL A 4 -4.53 20.85 5.62
N ARG A 5 -4.30 19.56 5.48
CA ARG A 5 -3.08 18.89 5.93
C ARG A 5 -2.44 18.15 4.76
N VAL A 6 -1.13 18.31 4.60
CA VAL A 6 -0.31 17.55 3.65
C VAL A 6 0.71 16.75 4.44
N LEU A 7 0.73 15.45 4.22
CA LEU A 7 1.68 14.52 4.84
C LEU A 7 2.81 14.23 3.85
N VAL A 8 4.06 14.40 4.29
CA VAL A 8 5.23 14.25 3.44
C VAL A 8 6.18 13.24 4.06
N GLY A 9 6.39 12.11 3.38
CA GLY A 9 7.44 11.15 3.68
C GLY A 9 8.67 11.41 2.81
N THR A 10 9.86 11.31 3.39
CA THR A 10 11.14 11.46 2.69
C THR A 10 12.10 10.34 3.09
N ARG A 11 13.27 10.26 2.43
CA ARG A 11 14.37 9.38 2.87
C ARG A 11 15.04 9.80 4.20
N LYS A 12 14.63 10.92 4.80
CA LYS A 12 15.28 11.53 5.97
C LYS A 12 14.30 11.90 7.09
N GLY A 13 13.05 11.48 6.99
CA GLY A 13 12.01 11.75 7.98
C GLY A 13 10.69 12.17 7.34
N ALA A 14 9.72 12.48 8.19
CA ALA A 14 8.39 12.93 7.81
C ALA A 14 8.14 14.39 8.19
N PHE A 15 7.24 15.04 7.45
CA PHE A 15 6.78 16.40 7.72
C PHE A 15 5.26 16.46 7.60
N ILE A 16 4.64 17.30 8.42
CA ILE A 16 3.22 17.62 8.36
C ILE A 16 3.11 19.11 8.07
N LEU A 17 2.48 19.44 6.95
CA LEU A 17 2.22 20.82 6.56
C LEU A 17 0.73 21.10 6.76
N THR A 18 0.40 22.19 7.43
CA THR A 18 -0.99 22.59 7.69
C THR A 18 -1.26 24.00 7.18
N SER A 19 -2.47 24.21 6.66
CA SER A 19 -2.96 25.52 6.24
C SER A 19 -4.47 25.61 6.44
N ASP A 20 -5.01 26.82 6.35
CA ASP A 20 -6.45 27.02 6.24
C ASP A 20 -6.94 26.70 4.80
N GLY A 21 -8.24 26.90 4.56
CA GLY A 21 -8.85 26.67 3.25
C GLY A 21 -8.29 27.55 2.13
N LYS A 22 -7.60 28.66 2.45
CA LYS A 22 -7.00 29.56 1.44
C LYS A 22 -5.67 29.03 0.93
N ARG A 23 -4.96 28.23 1.73
CA ARG A 23 -3.69 27.57 1.35
C ARG A 23 -2.56 28.56 1.03
N GLU A 24 -2.64 29.79 1.56
CA GLU A 24 -1.68 30.87 1.31
C GLU A 24 -0.48 30.84 2.27
N LYS A 25 -0.72 30.42 3.53
CA LYS A 25 0.30 30.31 4.58
C LYS A 25 0.33 28.90 5.12
N TRP A 26 1.52 28.35 5.29
CA TRP A 26 1.70 26.97 5.73
C TRP A 26 2.58 26.91 6.97
N ASP A 27 2.09 26.22 7.99
CA ASP A 27 2.90 25.81 9.13
C ASP A 27 3.51 24.43 8.83
N VAL A 28 4.79 24.26 9.17
CA VAL A 28 5.54 23.02 8.90
C VAL A 28 5.98 22.41 10.23
N SER A 29 5.53 21.19 10.49
CA SER A 29 5.92 20.38 11.64
C SER A 29 6.86 19.26 11.21
N GLY A 30 8.05 19.21 11.80
CA GLY A 30 9.08 18.20 11.54
C GLY A 30 10.52 18.76 11.61
N PRO A 31 11.53 17.95 11.26
CA PRO A 31 11.40 16.56 10.83
C PRO A 31 10.94 15.65 11.98
N HIS A 32 9.88 14.89 11.72
CA HIS A 32 9.54 13.72 12.51
C HIS A 32 10.43 12.56 12.07
N PHE A 33 10.89 11.73 13.00
CA PHE A 33 11.70 10.53 12.68
C PHE A 33 12.97 10.85 11.88
N GLY A 34 13.70 11.88 12.30
CA GLY A 34 14.92 12.30 11.61
C GLY A 34 15.89 11.14 11.34
N GLY A 35 16.28 10.98 10.08
CA GLY A 35 17.19 9.92 9.63
C GLY A 35 16.52 8.61 9.19
N TRP A 36 15.21 8.46 9.37
CA TRP A 36 14.45 7.31 8.88
C TRP A 36 13.94 7.51 7.46
N GLU A 37 13.93 6.45 6.66
CA GLU A 37 13.20 6.46 5.40
C GLU A 37 11.73 6.24 5.67
N VAL A 38 10.90 7.02 4.97
CA VAL A 38 9.46 7.02 5.17
C VAL A 38 8.81 6.64 3.85
N TYR A 39 8.34 5.39 3.77
CA TYR A 39 7.78 4.80 2.55
C TYR A 39 6.35 5.28 2.29
N HIS A 40 5.56 5.44 3.35
CA HIS A 40 4.19 5.93 3.22
C HIS A 40 3.74 6.66 4.49
N LEU A 41 3.03 7.78 4.33
CA LEU A 41 2.25 8.43 5.39
C LEU A 41 0.81 8.57 4.91
N GLN A 42 -0.15 8.19 5.75
CA GLN A 42 -1.56 8.28 5.40
C GLN A 42 -2.40 8.63 6.63
N GLY A 43 -3.27 9.63 6.48
CA GLY A 43 -4.29 9.97 7.47
C GLY A 43 -5.54 9.12 7.27
N SER A 44 -6.23 8.79 8.35
CA SER A 44 -7.52 8.11 8.28
C SER A 44 -8.62 9.09 7.87
N PRO A 45 -9.45 8.76 6.87
CA PRO A 45 -10.65 9.54 6.56
C PRO A 45 -11.75 9.38 7.63
N ALA A 46 -11.73 8.27 8.39
CA ALA A 46 -12.69 8.02 9.47
C ALA A 46 -12.35 8.80 10.76
N ASP A 47 -11.06 9.07 10.99
CA ASP A 47 -10.58 9.96 12.05
C ASP A 47 -9.40 10.81 11.55
N PRO A 48 -9.59 12.11 11.26
CA PRO A 48 -8.54 13.00 10.77
C PRO A 48 -7.34 13.19 11.71
N ASN A 49 -7.44 12.83 13.00
CA ASN A 49 -6.30 12.86 13.91
C ASN A 49 -5.45 11.59 13.85
N ARG A 50 -6.00 10.50 13.33
CA ARG A 50 -5.28 9.26 13.15
C ARG A 50 -4.42 9.30 11.90
N ILE A 51 -3.10 9.15 12.08
CA ILE A 51 -2.13 9.08 10.99
C ILE A 51 -1.25 7.85 11.19
N TYR A 52 -0.98 7.13 10.11
CA TYR A 52 0.00 6.07 10.08
C TYR A 52 1.23 6.47 9.28
N ALA A 53 2.40 5.99 9.70
CA ALA A 53 3.65 6.13 8.97
C ALA A 53 4.37 4.77 8.86
N SER A 54 4.74 4.39 7.64
CA SER A 54 5.62 3.27 7.37
C SER A 54 7.06 3.76 7.31
N GLN A 55 7.89 3.27 8.22
CA GLN A 55 9.31 3.59 8.31
C GLN A 55 10.15 2.37 7.97
N SER A 56 11.30 2.61 7.35
CA SER A 56 12.30 1.57 7.16
C SER A 56 13.70 2.14 7.32
N SER A 57 14.61 1.32 7.83
CA SER A 57 16.04 1.60 7.82
C SER A 57 16.85 0.32 7.66
N GLY A 58 18.09 0.43 7.16
CA GLY A 58 18.97 -0.73 7.03
C GLY A 58 19.39 -1.36 8.36
N TRP A 59 19.22 -0.66 9.49
CA TRP A 59 19.63 -1.16 10.80
C TRP A 59 18.46 -1.78 11.58
N PHE A 60 17.29 -1.13 11.56
CA PHE A 60 16.14 -1.54 12.36
C PHE A 60 15.05 -2.23 11.53
N GLY A 61 15.18 -2.25 10.20
CA GLY A 61 14.16 -2.78 9.30
C GLY A 61 12.90 -1.91 9.32
N GLN A 62 11.76 -2.55 9.03
CA GLN A 62 10.44 -1.91 9.08
C GLN A 62 10.06 -1.48 10.51
N VAL A 63 9.42 -0.33 10.65
CA VAL A 63 8.62 0.05 11.82
C VAL A 63 7.34 0.76 11.36
N VAL A 64 6.18 0.40 11.89
CA VAL A 64 4.94 1.17 11.70
C VAL A 64 4.73 2.09 12.90
N GLN A 65 4.49 3.37 12.64
CA GLN A 65 4.08 4.34 13.66
C GLN A 65 2.62 4.73 13.47
N ARG A 66 1.97 5.08 14.58
CA ARG A 66 0.66 5.72 14.60
C ARG A 66 0.72 7.00 15.43
N SER A 67 -0.05 7.99 15.00
CA SER A 67 -0.42 9.15 15.80
C SER A 67 -1.94 9.19 15.91
N ASP A 68 -2.45 9.54 17.09
CA ASP A 68 -3.89 9.75 17.36
C ASP A 68 -4.22 11.22 17.66
N ASP A 69 -3.27 12.14 17.50
CA ASP A 69 -3.41 13.56 17.83
C ASP A 69 -3.00 14.49 16.66
N GLY A 70 -3.09 13.98 15.44
CA GLY A 70 -2.79 14.72 14.22
C GLY A 70 -1.29 14.89 13.95
N GLY A 71 -0.46 14.04 14.54
CA GLY A 71 0.99 13.98 14.33
C GLY A 71 1.80 14.83 15.32
N GLN A 72 1.22 15.17 16.47
CA GLN A 72 1.95 15.84 17.55
C GLN A 72 2.77 14.82 18.35
N THR A 73 2.19 13.67 18.64
CA THR A 73 2.87 12.52 19.24
C THR A 73 2.70 11.27 18.39
N TRP A 74 3.65 10.34 18.55
CA TRP A 74 3.72 9.11 17.77
C TRP A 74 4.09 7.93 18.65
N GLU A 75 3.52 6.78 18.37
CA GLU A 75 3.87 5.50 18.98
C GLU A 75 4.12 4.43 17.93
N ALA A 76 5.06 3.53 18.23
CA ALA A 76 5.29 2.35 17.41
C ALA A 76 4.19 1.33 17.70
N VAL A 77 3.57 0.81 16.65
CA VAL A 77 2.51 -0.21 16.74
C VAL A 77 3.04 -1.56 16.25
N GLY A 78 2.15 -2.55 16.12
CA GLY A 78 2.45 -3.88 15.62
C GLY A 78 3.27 -3.88 14.34
N ASN A 79 4.27 -4.76 14.29
CA ASN A 79 5.24 -4.82 13.20
C ASN A 79 5.56 -6.25 12.76
N LYS A 80 4.66 -7.19 13.03
CA LYS A 80 4.76 -8.59 12.63
C LYS A 80 3.85 -8.83 11.44
N PHE A 81 4.43 -9.13 10.29
CA PHE A 81 3.73 -9.38 9.02
C PHE A 81 4.09 -10.80 8.56
N GLU A 82 3.38 -11.79 9.10
CA GLU A 82 3.62 -13.21 8.83
C GLU A 82 2.66 -13.70 7.75
N TYR A 83 3.19 -14.32 6.69
CA TYR A 83 2.37 -14.99 5.69
C TYR A 83 1.70 -16.23 6.30
N GLU A 84 0.41 -16.42 6.01
CA GLU A 84 -0.36 -17.57 6.44
C GLU A 84 0.04 -18.84 5.68
N GLY A 85 0.25 -19.92 6.43
CA GLY A 85 0.57 -21.23 5.90
C GLY A 85 1.94 -21.30 5.24
N ASP A 86 2.07 -22.16 4.23
CA ASP A 86 3.26 -22.17 3.37
C ASP A 86 3.16 -20.99 2.39
N PRO A 87 4.08 -20.01 2.46
CA PRO A 87 4.09 -18.89 1.52
C PRO A 87 4.20 -19.36 0.07
N GLY A 88 4.90 -20.46 -0.19
CA GLY A 88 5.28 -20.88 -1.54
C GLY A 88 6.36 -19.95 -2.13
N THR A 89 6.37 -19.79 -3.45
CA THR A 89 7.40 -19.02 -4.16
C THR A 89 6.83 -18.08 -5.23
N HIS A 90 7.62 -17.10 -5.63
CA HIS A 90 7.47 -16.29 -6.84
C HIS A 90 8.76 -16.32 -7.68
N MET A 91 8.77 -15.74 -8.87
CA MET A 91 9.98 -15.66 -9.69
C MET A 91 10.89 -14.53 -9.22
N TRP A 92 12.20 -14.74 -9.34
CA TRP A 92 13.22 -13.73 -9.10
C TRP A 92 13.78 -13.16 -10.40
N TYR A 93 14.67 -12.17 -10.30
CA TYR A 93 15.20 -11.45 -11.48
C TYR A 93 16.00 -12.36 -12.43
N ASP A 94 16.48 -13.50 -11.95
CA ASP A 94 17.23 -14.51 -12.71
C ASP A 94 16.32 -15.63 -13.25
N GLY A 95 15.01 -15.53 -13.03
CA GLY A 95 14.05 -16.54 -13.44
C GLY A 95 14.02 -17.78 -12.56
N THR A 96 14.58 -17.74 -11.35
CA THR A 96 14.48 -18.84 -10.38
C THR A 96 13.36 -18.61 -9.37
N PRO A 97 12.73 -19.67 -8.80
CA PRO A 97 11.74 -19.53 -7.74
C PRO A 97 12.39 -19.10 -6.42
N HIS A 98 11.81 -18.10 -5.76
CA HIS A 98 12.23 -17.60 -4.46
C HIS A 98 11.04 -17.54 -3.49
N PRO A 99 11.23 -17.82 -2.18
CA PRO A 99 10.16 -17.73 -1.19
C PRO A 99 9.56 -16.33 -1.11
N TRP A 100 8.27 -16.24 -0.78
CA TRP A 100 7.70 -14.95 -0.37
C TRP A 100 8.28 -14.53 0.98
N GLU A 101 8.83 -13.33 1.03
CA GLU A 101 9.44 -12.80 2.23
C GLU A 101 8.92 -11.39 2.52
N PHE A 102 8.72 -11.11 3.81
CA PHE A 102 8.38 -9.77 4.23
C PHE A 102 9.66 -8.94 4.36
N LYS A 103 9.68 -7.77 3.72
CA LYS A 103 10.79 -6.82 3.76
C LYS A 103 10.37 -5.50 4.40
N ARG A 104 9.24 -4.94 3.94
CA ARG A 104 8.72 -3.63 4.37
C ARG A 104 7.28 -3.41 3.97
N VAL A 105 6.62 -2.47 4.64
CA VAL A 105 5.31 -1.94 4.28
C VAL A 105 5.49 -0.79 3.29
N TRP A 106 4.98 -0.96 2.08
CA TRP A 106 5.08 0.04 1.02
C TRP A 106 3.90 1.01 1.00
N HIS A 107 2.72 0.53 1.40
CA HIS A 107 1.48 1.31 1.36
C HIS A 107 0.66 1.05 2.62
N LEU A 108 0.04 2.09 3.16
CA LEU A 108 -0.92 2.01 4.26
C LEU A 108 -2.21 2.69 3.83
N GLU A 109 -3.34 1.99 3.92
CA GLU A 109 -4.66 2.47 3.51
C GLU A 109 -5.66 2.29 4.65
N PRO A 110 -5.91 3.33 5.47
CA PRO A 110 -6.95 3.30 6.48
C PRO A 110 -8.33 3.10 5.85
N SER A 111 -9.22 2.45 6.59
CA SER A 111 -10.61 2.25 6.20
C SER A 111 -11.33 3.59 6.03
N LEU A 112 -12.31 3.61 5.12
CA LEU A 112 -13.15 4.76 4.85
C LEU A 112 -14.11 5.08 6.02
N THR A 113 -14.39 4.10 6.87
CA THR A 113 -15.49 4.18 7.85
C THR A 113 -15.12 3.78 9.27
N ASP A 114 -13.96 3.15 9.46
CA ASP A 114 -13.52 2.66 10.77
C ASP A 114 -12.09 3.13 11.04
N PRO A 115 -11.83 3.93 12.10
CA PRO A 115 -10.50 4.44 12.37
C PRO A 115 -9.52 3.35 12.80
N ASP A 116 -9.96 2.22 13.35
CA ASP A 116 -9.09 1.12 13.81
C ASP A 116 -8.77 0.11 12.70
N TRP A 117 -9.44 0.20 11.54
CA TRP A 117 -9.16 -0.66 10.41
C TRP A 117 -8.20 -0.02 9.41
N VAL A 118 -7.10 -0.71 9.09
CA VAL A 118 -6.11 -0.29 8.10
C VAL A 118 -5.58 -1.48 7.31
N TYR A 119 -5.34 -1.28 6.01
CA TYR A 119 -4.66 -2.24 5.14
C TYR A 119 -3.19 -1.86 4.96
N ALA A 120 -2.33 -2.86 4.80
CA ALA A 120 -0.92 -2.70 4.49
C ALA A 120 -0.56 -3.48 3.23
N GLY A 121 -0.07 -2.77 2.22
CA GLY A 121 0.60 -3.36 1.07
C GLY A 121 2.07 -3.53 1.37
N VAL A 122 2.61 -4.74 1.21
CA VAL A 122 4.00 -5.06 1.56
C VAL A 122 4.83 -5.44 0.35
N GLU A 123 6.13 -5.51 0.58
CA GLU A 123 7.11 -6.20 -0.26
C GLU A 123 7.52 -7.48 0.48
N ASP A 124 7.41 -8.68 -0.10
CA ASP A 124 7.03 -9.02 -1.48
C ASP A 124 5.50 -9.21 -1.67
N ALA A 125 4.85 -8.28 -2.37
CA ALA A 125 3.44 -8.23 -2.82
C ALA A 125 2.32 -8.89 -1.98
N GLY A 126 2.47 -8.97 -0.66
CA GLY A 126 1.41 -9.35 0.27
C GLY A 126 0.45 -8.19 0.58
N LEU A 127 -0.79 -8.55 0.92
CA LEU A 127 -1.78 -7.63 1.49
C LEU A 127 -2.10 -8.08 2.91
N PHE A 128 -2.01 -7.16 3.86
CA PHE A 128 -2.34 -7.38 5.26
C PHE A 128 -3.41 -6.40 5.70
N HIS A 129 -4.09 -6.72 6.80
CA HIS A 129 -4.95 -5.78 7.48
C HIS A 129 -4.78 -5.86 9.00
N SER A 130 -5.15 -4.76 9.66
CA SER A 130 -5.28 -4.66 11.10
C SER A 130 -6.67 -4.14 11.43
N ARG A 131 -7.28 -4.60 12.53
CA ARG A 131 -8.58 -4.11 13.04
C ARG A 131 -8.49 -3.51 14.44
N ASP A 132 -7.27 -3.23 14.89
CA ASP A 132 -6.95 -2.74 16.24
C ASP A 132 -5.99 -1.55 16.17
N GLY A 133 -6.12 -0.76 15.11
CA GLY A 133 -5.32 0.45 14.93
C GLY A 133 -3.85 0.16 14.64
N GLY A 134 -3.53 -0.95 13.99
CA GLY A 134 -2.18 -1.35 13.61
C GLY A 134 -1.42 -2.17 14.66
N GLN A 135 -2.06 -2.59 15.75
CA GLN A 135 -1.40 -3.33 16.84
C GLN A 135 -1.13 -4.79 16.46
N THR A 136 -2.01 -5.41 15.68
CA THR A 136 -1.81 -6.73 15.07
C THR A 136 -2.14 -6.71 13.58
N TRP A 137 -1.42 -7.51 12.81
CA TRP A 137 -1.59 -7.62 11.36
C TRP A 137 -1.87 -9.06 10.96
N GLN A 138 -2.83 -9.24 10.05
CA GLN A 138 -3.26 -10.53 9.49
C GLN A 138 -3.15 -10.47 7.97
N GLU A 139 -2.63 -11.53 7.33
CA GLU A 139 -2.57 -11.60 5.87
C GLU A 139 -3.99 -11.72 5.28
N LEU A 140 -4.20 -11.18 4.08
CA LEU A 140 -5.28 -11.56 3.19
C LEU A 140 -4.72 -12.51 2.11
N PRO A 141 -4.64 -13.82 2.39
CA PRO A 141 -3.87 -14.75 1.57
C PRO A 141 -4.52 -15.03 0.21
N GLY A 142 -5.80 -14.70 0.02
CA GLY A 142 -6.52 -14.91 -1.25
C GLY A 142 -5.82 -14.29 -2.46
N LEU A 143 -5.06 -13.20 -2.28
CA LEU A 143 -4.29 -12.56 -3.34
C LEU A 143 -3.11 -13.42 -3.82
N ARG A 144 -2.42 -14.06 -2.88
CA ARG A 144 -1.31 -14.96 -3.18
C ARG A 144 -1.84 -16.31 -3.69
N GLN A 145 -2.95 -16.77 -3.12
CA GLN A 145 -3.56 -18.08 -3.40
C GLN A 145 -4.39 -18.15 -4.68
N GLN A 146 -4.72 -17.03 -5.36
CA GLN A 146 -5.50 -17.09 -6.62
C GLN A 146 -4.78 -17.81 -7.77
N GLY A 147 -3.47 -18.09 -7.64
CA GLY A 147 -2.76 -19.05 -8.47
C GLY A 147 -1.80 -18.47 -9.50
N SER A 148 -1.78 -17.14 -9.70
CA SER A 148 -0.79 -16.52 -10.60
C SER A 148 0.50 -16.07 -9.90
N GLY A 149 0.57 -16.13 -8.57
CA GLY A 149 1.68 -15.58 -7.78
C GLY A 149 3.04 -16.15 -8.13
N SER A 150 3.10 -17.45 -8.45
CA SER A 150 4.34 -18.13 -8.87
C SER A 150 4.91 -17.61 -10.19
N ASN A 151 4.15 -16.83 -10.96
CA ASN A 151 4.57 -16.24 -12.23
C ASN A 151 4.92 -14.75 -12.10
N TRP A 152 4.79 -14.17 -10.90
CA TRP A 152 5.14 -12.78 -10.66
C TRP A 152 6.64 -12.64 -10.50
N MET A 153 7.18 -11.55 -11.05
CA MET A 153 8.62 -11.29 -11.06
C MET A 153 8.85 -9.83 -10.67
N PRO A 154 9.75 -9.54 -9.73
CA PRO A 154 10.04 -8.16 -9.33
C PRO A 154 10.56 -7.33 -10.50
N GLY A 155 10.23 -6.05 -10.50
CA GLY A 155 10.95 -5.06 -11.29
C GLY A 155 12.23 -4.60 -10.58
N ALA A 156 12.97 -3.66 -11.18
CA ALA A 156 14.17 -3.09 -10.56
C ALA A 156 13.91 -2.40 -9.21
N GLY A 157 12.65 -2.02 -8.92
CA GLY A 157 12.23 -1.44 -7.65
C GLY A 157 11.81 -2.45 -6.56
N GLY A 158 11.88 -3.75 -6.83
CA GLY A 158 11.31 -4.81 -5.99
C GLY A 158 9.91 -5.24 -6.44
N MET A 159 9.29 -6.16 -5.69
CA MET A 159 7.91 -6.61 -5.91
C MET A 159 6.98 -6.03 -4.84
N CYS A 160 6.54 -4.78 -5.00
CA CYS A 160 5.82 -4.06 -3.96
C CYS A 160 4.32 -3.89 -4.28
N LEU A 161 3.46 -4.17 -3.30
CA LEU A 161 2.05 -3.76 -3.33
C LEU A 161 1.96 -2.30 -2.89
N HIS A 162 1.88 -1.40 -3.87
CA HIS A 162 2.05 0.05 -3.67
C HIS A 162 0.75 0.84 -3.77
N THR A 163 -0.38 0.20 -4.00
CA THR A 163 -1.68 0.87 -4.07
C THR A 163 -2.77 -0.06 -3.57
N VAL A 164 -3.58 0.45 -2.65
CA VAL A 164 -4.84 -0.14 -2.19
C VAL A 164 -5.89 0.95 -2.35
N LEU A 165 -7.01 0.65 -3.02
CA LEU A 165 -8.14 1.56 -3.18
C LEU A 165 -9.40 0.87 -2.70
N LEU A 166 -10.08 1.49 -1.74
CA LEU A 166 -11.34 1.02 -1.18
C LEU A 166 -12.50 1.66 -1.96
N ASP A 167 -13.46 0.85 -2.42
CA ASP A 167 -14.64 1.38 -3.12
C ASP A 167 -15.64 1.96 -2.10
N PRO A 168 -15.95 3.27 -2.14
CA PRO A 168 -16.88 3.89 -1.19
C PRO A 168 -18.33 3.43 -1.35
N THR A 169 -18.67 2.77 -2.47
CA THR A 169 -20.03 2.28 -2.76
C THR A 169 -20.18 0.78 -2.54
N ASN A 170 -19.07 0.06 -2.34
CA ASN A 170 -19.08 -1.37 -2.03
C ASN A 170 -17.90 -1.73 -1.10
N PRO A 171 -18.13 -1.86 0.22
CA PRO A 171 -17.07 -2.19 1.18
C PRO A 171 -16.32 -3.50 0.92
N GLN A 172 -16.92 -4.43 0.17
CA GLN A 172 -16.28 -5.70 -0.20
C GLN A 172 -15.36 -5.57 -1.42
N ARG A 173 -15.38 -4.41 -2.11
CA ARG A 173 -14.58 -4.20 -3.31
C ARG A 173 -13.33 -3.41 -2.99
N ILE A 174 -12.19 -4.04 -3.26
CA ILE A 174 -10.87 -3.46 -3.11
C ILE A 174 -10.11 -3.63 -4.42
N TYR A 175 -9.44 -2.59 -4.85
CA TYR A 175 -8.50 -2.62 -5.97
C TYR A 175 -7.09 -2.48 -5.44
N ILE A 176 -6.15 -3.22 -6.01
CA ILE A 176 -4.74 -3.11 -5.68
C ILE A 176 -3.89 -3.02 -6.94
N ALA A 177 -2.68 -2.50 -6.79
CA ALA A 177 -1.65 -2.57 -7.83
C ALA A 177 -0.30 -2.98 -7.24
N ILE A 178 0.41 -3.80 -8.01
CA ILE A 178 1.71 -4.38 -7.68
C ILE A 178 2.68 -4.13 -8.84
N SER A 179 3.85 -3.62 -8.49
CA SER A 179 5.01 -3.48 -9.37
C SER A 179 5.99 -4.62 -9.05
N ALA A 180 6.19 -5.65 -9.88
CA ALA A 180 5.49 -5.96 -11.13
C ALA A 180 4.67 -7.26 -10.99
N ALA A 181 3.35 -7.11 -11.10
CA ALA A 181 2.39 -8.21 -11.28
C ALA A 181 1.11 -7.71 -11.95
N GLY A 182 0.78 -6.42 -11.79
CA GLY A 182 -0.35 -5.76 -12.42
C GLY A 182 -1.33 -5.24 -11.38
N ALA A 183 -2.55 -4.97 -11.82
CA ALA A 183 -3.66 -4.59 -10.96
C ALA A 183 -4.60 -5.79 -10.73
N PHE A 184 -5.15 -5.87 -9.51
CA PHE A 184 -6.09 -6.91 -9.10
C PHE A 184 -7.29 -6.28 -8.41
N ARG A 185 -8.41 -7.01 -8.41
CA ARG A 185 -9.64 -6.62 -7.73
C ARG A 185 -10.22 -7.81 -6.97
N THR A 186 -10.70 -7.54 -5.76
CA THR A 186 -11.64 -8.40 -5.04
C THR A 186 -13.03 -7.76 -5.06
N ASP A 187 -14.07 -8.58 -5.03
CA ASP A 187 -15.46 -8.16 -4.83
C ASP A 187 -16.07 -8.79 -3.55
N ASP A 188 -15.24 -9.48 -2.74
CA ASP A 188 -15.67 -10.28 -1.57
C ASP A 188 -14.85 -9.98 -0.30
N GLY A 189 -14.20 -8.82 -0.23
CA GLY A 189 -13.44 -8.40 0.96
C GLY A 189 -12.04 -9.00 1.07
N GLY A 190 -11.51 -9.53 -0.03
CA GLY A 190 -10.13 -10.05 -0.12
C GLY A 190 -10.01 -11.57 -0.07
N HIS A 191 -11.12 -12.31 -0.04
CA HIS A 191 -11.10 -13.77 -0.06
C HIS A 191 -10.70 -14.30 -1.43
N THR A 192 -11.19 -13.70 -2.51
CA THR A 192 -10.80 -14.01 -3.88
C THR A 192 -10.41 -12.76 -4.65
N TRP A 193 -9.46 -12.93 -5.58
CA TRP A 193 -8.90 -11.86 -6.39
C TRP A 193 -8.89 -12.25 -7.85
N LYS A 194 -9.10 -11.27 -8.73
CA LYS A 194 -8.92 -11.43 -10.17
C LYS A 194 -8.00 -10.34 -10.73
N PRO A 195 -7.16 -10.68 -11.73
CA PRO A 195 -6.45 -9.66 -12.47
C PRO A 195 -7.42 -8.76 -13.23
N ILE A 196 -7.09 -7.47 -13.32
CA ILE A 196 -7.88 -6.46 -14.06
C ILE A 196 -7.00 -5.74 -15.10
N ASN A 197 -6.13 -6.50 -15.76
CA ASN A 197 -5.12 -6.00 -16.71
C ASN A 197 -5.53 -6.19 -18.19
N ARG A 198 -6.75 -6.68 -18.46
CA ARG A 198 -7.21 -6.90 -19.83
C ARG A 198 -7.21 -5.60 -20.62
N GLY A 199 -6.61 -5.64 -21.81
CA GLY A 199 -6.45 -4.47 -22.69
C GLY A 199 -5.16 -3.69 -22.45
N LEU A 200 -4.37 -4.04 -21.43
CA LEU A 200 -2.99 -3.55 -21.31
C LEU A 200 -2.09 -4.27 -22.31
N PHE A 201 -1.08 -3.54 -22.78
CA PHE A 201 -0.01 -4.06 -23.62
C PHE A 201 1.34 -3.67 -23.01
N SER A 202 2.31 -4.57 -23.04
CA SER A 202 3.70 -4.30 -22.63
C SER A 202 4.68 -5.12 -23.47
N LYS A 203 5.53 -4.46 -24.24
CA LYS A 203 6.58 -5.15 -25.01
C LYS A 203 7.74 -5.68 -24.16
N TYR A 204 7.70 -5.45 -22.85
CA TYR A 204 8.78 -5.76 -21.90
C TYR A 204 8.55 -7.06 -21.11
N ILE A 205 7.44 -7.76 -21.35
CA ILE A 205 7.13 -9.06 -20.75
C ILE A 205 7.00 -10.13 -21.85
N PRO A 206 7.23 -11.43 -21.54
CA PRO A 206 7.27 -12.49 -22.56
C PRO A 206 6.00 -12.62 -23.41
N ASP A 207 4.83 -12.50 -22.78
CA ASP A 207 3.54 -12.36 -23.47
C ASP A 207 3.05 -10.90 -23.29
N PRO A 208 3.11 -10.07 -24.35
CA PRO A 208 2.76 -8.65 -24.25
C PRO A 208 1.33 -8.36 -23.82
N THR A 209 0.44 -9.35 -23.89
CA THR A 209 -0.99 -9.25 -23.56
C THR A 209 -1.37 -10.08 -22.35
N ALA A 210 -0.38 -10.60 -21.61
CA ALA A 210 -0.62 -11.41 -20.41
C ALA A 210 -1.53 -10.69 -19.42
N GLU A 211 -2.35 -11.45 -18.69
CA GLU A 211 -3.23 -10.88 -17.66
C GLU A 211 -2.47 -10.51 -16.37
N VAL A 212 -1.18 -10.87 -16.24
CA VAL A 212 -0.30 -10.54 -15.11
C VAL A 212 1.13 -10.23 -15.58
N GLY A 213 1.96 -9.68 -14.70
CA GLY A 213 3.35 -9.29 -14.97
C GLY A 213 3.53 -7.82 -15.38
N HIS A 214 2.44 -7.06 -15.54
CA HIS A 214 2.52 -5.64 -15.86
C HIS A 214 3.12 -4.84 -14.70
N CYS A 215 4.03 -3.92 -15.03
CA CYS A 215 4.61 -3.00 -14.05
C CYS A 215 3.72 -1.75 -13.94
N VAL A 216 2.67 -1.84 -13.13
CA VAL A 216 1.75 -0.72 -12.84
C VAL A 216 2.39 0.16 -11.77
N HIS A 217 2.49 1.46 -11.96
CA HIS A 217 3.11 2.37 -10.97
C HIS A 217 2.09 3.01 -10.04
N ARG A 218 0.86 3.25 -10.51
CA ARG A 218 -0.25 3.79 -9.71
C ARG A 218 -1.57 3.50 -10.37
N ILE A 219 -2.58 3.17 -9.58
CA ILE A 219 -3.98 3.34 -9.96
C ILE A 219 -4.64 4.41 -9.08
N ALA A 220 -5.62 5.12 -9.62
CA ALA A 220 -6.41 6.11 -8.91
C ALA A 220 -7.89 5.94 -9.25
N MET A 221 -8.75 5.97 -8.23
CA MET A 221 -10.20 5.87 -8.40
C MET A 221 -10.82 7.26 -8.51
N HIS A 222 -11.77 7.44 -9.44
CA HIS A 222 -12.55 8.66 -9.50
C HIS A 222 -13.54 8.73 -8.32
N PRO A 223 -13.50 9.76 -7.45
CA PRO A 223 -14.26 9.77 -6.19
C PRO A 223 -15.78 9.73 -6.39
N ALA A 224 -16.32 10.41 -7.40
CA ALA A 224 -17.75 10.39 -7.71
C ALA A 224 -18.18 9.28 -8.69
N ARG A 225 -17.23 8.50 -9.22
CA ARG A 225 -17.46 7.47 -10.25
C ARG A 225 -16.54 6.27 -9.98
N PRO A 226 -16.76 5.52 -8.88
CA PRO A 226 -15.79 4.52 -8.39
C PRO A 226 -15.52 3.35 -9.35
N ASN A 227 -16.36 3.15 -10.38
CA ASN A 227 -16.11 2.22 -11.48
C ASN A 227 -15.11 2.76 -12.53
N THR A 228 -14.62 3.99 -12.40
CA THR A 228 -13.61 4.60 -13.28
C THR A 228 -12.27 4.67 -12.56
N LEU A 229 -11.28 3.94 -13.08
CA LEU A 229 -9.90 3.97 -12.62
C LEU A 229 -9.00 4.64 -13.66
N PHE A 230 -8.03 5.40 -13.19
CA PHE A 230 -6.90 5.90 -13.96
C PHE A 230 -5.66 5.09 -13.60
N MET A 231 -4.79 4.84 -14.56
CA MET A 231 -3.58 4.03 -14.36
C MET A 231 -2.36 4.73 -14.95
N GLN A 232 -1.29 4.80 -14.17
CA GLN A 232 0.07 5.01 -14.66
C GLN A 232 0.79 3.66 -14.62
N LYS A 233 1.37 3.24 -15.74
CA LYS A 233 2.18 2.02 -15.82
C LYS A 233 3.49 2.28 -16.57
N HIS A 234 4.37 1.29 -16.54
CA HIS A 234 5.50 1.19 -17.44
C HIS A 234 5.02 1.01 -18.89
N TRP A 235 5.74 1.57 -19.85
CA TRP A 235 5.34 1.79 -21.26
C TRP A 235 4.70 0.58 -21.92
#